data_AF-X0ZKT1-F1
#
_entry.id   AF-X0ZKT1-F1
#
_cell.length_a   1.000
_cell.length_b   1.000
_cell.length_c   1.000
_cell.angle_alpha   90.00
_cell.angle_beta   90.00
_cell.angle_gamma   90.00
#
_symmetry.space_group_name_H-M   'P 1'
#
loop_
_entity.id
_entity.type
_entity.pdbx_description
1 polymer ?
#
loop_
_entity_poly.entity_id
_entity_poly.type
_entity_poly.pdbx_seq_one_letter_code
_entity_poly.pdbx_strand_id
1 'polypeptide(L)'
;RMVPNKKIPEFKKVLFSKFNEMLTDIEYSTNLQNNVRSEAILGDARQTCFLGESFNAVITSPPYLNRHDYTRVYILELAIGFLKSDDEIKELRYKTLRSHVEAKNFFTCDGYKEPIELKEIIKKLEKKSLPNKQVISMIRGYFEDMYLVLKEVVKVIKRGGFTAFVIGDVRYGGILIPVSDILIGISNSLGLSHQETIVARFRGNSCIK
;
A
#
# COMPACT_ATOMS: atom_id res chain seq x y z
N ARG A 1 -15.27 -18.26 7.50
CA ARG A 1 -16.29 -19.33 7.51
C ARG A 1 -16.26 -19.96 8.90
N MET A 2 -17.27 -19.77 9.74
CA MET A 2 -17.35 -20.50 11.00
C MET A 2 -17.68 -21.95 10.67
N VAL A 3 -16.78 -22.87 11.03
CA VAL A 3 -17.01 -24.30 10.89
C VAL A 3 -17.72 -24.74 12.17
N PRO A 4 -18.95 -25.28 12.10
CA PRO A 4 -19.66 -25.76 13.28
C PRO A 4 -18.77 -26.74 14.06
N ASN A 5 -18.74 -26.60 15.39
CA ASN A 5 -17.95 -27.42 16.32
C ASN A 5 -16.41 -27.27 16.26
N LYS A 6 -15.87 -26.28 15.55
CA LYS A 6 -14.44 -25.99 15.65
C LYS A 6 -14.14 -25.31 16.99
N LYS A 7 -13.45 -26.03 17.90
CA LYS A 7 -12.91 -25.43 19.13
C LYS A 7 -11.98 -24.27 18.75
N ILE A 8 -12.32 -23.08 19.21
CA ILE A 8 -11.44 -21.91 19.10
C ILE A 8 -10.31 -22.12 20.12
N PRO A 9 -9.04 -22.14 19.70
CA PRO A 9 -7.93 -22.27 20.63
C PRO A 9 -7.84 -21.07 21.56
N GLU A 10 -7.32 -21.27 22.76
CA GLU A 10 -7.18 -20.22 23.77
C GLU A 10 -6.26 -19.11 23.27
N PHE A 11 -6.71 -17.85 23.36
CA PHE A 11 -5.99 -16.69 22.84
C PHE A 11 -4.55 -16.61 23.31
N LYS A 12 -4.31 -16.72 24.63
CA LYS A 12 -2.95 -16.67 25.20
C LYS A 12 -2.05 -17.73 24.59
N LYS A 13 -2.54 -18.97 24.47
CA LYS A 13 -1.78 -20.09 23.90
C LYS A 13 -1.38 -19.82 22.44
N VAL A 14 -2.32 -19.30 21.62
CA VAL A 14 -2.03 -18.96 20.21
C VAL A 14 -1.03 -17.81 20.14
N LEU A 15 -1.20 -16.77 20.96
CA LEU A 15 -0.32 -15.60 20.98
C LEU A 15 1.12 -15.99 21.35
N PHE A 16 1.31 -16.71 22.46
CA PHE A 16 2.64 -17.16 22.88
C PHE A 16 3.27 -18.12 21.87
N SER A 17 2.48 -19.00 21.24
CA SER A 17 2.98 -19.85 20.16
C SER A 17 3.52 -19.02 19.00
N LYS A 18 2.83 -17.94 18.60
CA LYS A 18 3.28 -17.05 17.53
C LYS A 18 4.48 -16.19 17.93
N PHE A 19 4.55 -15.74 19.18
CA PHE A 19 5.73 -15.05 19.68
C PHE A 19 6.96 -15.94 19.68
N ASN A 20 6.83 -17.20 20.11
CA ASN A 20 7.94 -18.15 20.07
C ASN A 20 8.38 -18.44 18.64
N GLU A 21 7.46 -18.58 17.69
CA GLU A 21 7.78 -18.73 16.26
C GLU A 21 8.61 -17.55 15.75
N MET A 22 8.19 -16.31 16.03
CA MET A 22 8.94 -15.11 15.65
C MET A 22 10.32 -15.02 16.32
N LEU A 23 10.44 -15.41 17.59
CA LEU A 23 11.73 -15.45 18.30
C LEU A 23 12.68 -16.48 17.68
N THR A 24 12.17 -17.68 17.36
CA THR A 24 12.95 -18.72 16.68
C THR A 24 13.43 -18.25 15.30
N ASP A 25 12.59 -17.54 14.54
CA ASP A 25 12.97 -16.97 13.25
C ASP A 25 14.09 -15.94 13.38
N ILE A 26 14.03 -15.08 14.41
CA ILE A 26 15.08 -14.10 14.71
C ILE A 26 16.39 -14.80 15.09
N GLU A 27 16.33 -15.77 16.00
CA GLU A 27 17.50 -16.55 16.42
C GLU A 27 18.15 -17.26 15.23
N TYR A 28 17.34 -17.91 14.40
CA TYR A 28 17.81 -18.55 13.17
C TYR A 28 18.48 -17.54 12.24
N SER A 29 17.85 -16.38 12.00
CA SER A 29 18.41 -15.32 11.16
C SER A 29 19.73 -14.78 11.71
N THR A 30 19.87 -14.62 13.03
CA THR A 30 21.13 -14.15 13.64
C THR A 30 22.26 -15.17 13.55
N ASN A 31 21.93 -16.47 13.48
CA ASN A 31 22.90 -17.55 13.38
C ASN A 31 23.32 -17.86 11.93
N LEU A 32 22.61 -17.32 10.94
CA LEU A 32 23.04 -17.37 9.55
C LEU A 32 24.27 -16.46 9.39
N GLN A 33 25.43 -17.04 9.06
CA GLN A 33 26.64 -16.32 8.64
C GLN A 33 26.43 -15.70 7.25
N ASN A 34 25.51 -14.74 7.14
CA ASN A 34 25.28 -13.98 5.92
C ASN A 34 25.86 -12.58 6.09
N ASN A 35 26.85 -12.22 5.27
CA ASN A 35 27.44 -10.88 5.23
C ASN A 35 26.50 -9.82 4.60
N VAL A 36 25.20 -10.06 4.57
CA VAL A 36 24.19 -9.17 3.98
C VAL A 36 23.57 -8.33 5.08
N ARG A 37 23.72 -7.01 5.00
CA ARG A 37 23.07 -6.07 5.91
C ARG A 37 21.62 -5.86 5.47
N SER A 38 20.68 -6.14 6.37
CA SER A 38 19.25 -5.86 6.19
C SER A 38 18.74 -4.95 7.29
N GLU A 39 17.95 -3.93 6.95
CA GLU A 39 17.42 -2.97 7.91
C GLU A 39 15.92 -2.74 7.67
N ALA A 40 15.17 -2.62 8.76
CA ALA A 40 13.79 -2.15 8.75
C ALA A 40 13.75 -0.75 9.36
N ILE A 41 13.29 0.23 8.59
CA ILE A 41 13.26 1.64 8.99
C ILE A 41 11.79 2.09 9.01
N LEU A 42 11.36 2.63 10.15
CA LEU A 42 10.04 3.24 10.27
C LEU A 42 10.04 4.57 9.51
N GLY A 43 9.09 4.74 8.58
CA GLY A 43 8.99 5.97 7.78
C GLY A 43 7.74 6.01 6.90
N ASP A 44 7.56 7.14 6.22
CA ASP A 44 6.48 7.34 5.24
C ASP A 44 7.06 7.32 3.83
N ALA A 45 6.52 6.45 2.96
CA ALA A 45 7.02 6.33 1.58
C ALA A 45 6.81 7.60 0.74
N ARG A 46 5.93 8.52 1.16
CA ARG A 46 5.74 9.84 0.51
C ARG A 46 6.85 10.83 0.85
N GLN A 47 7.65 10.54 1.87
CA GLN A 47 8.78 11.37 2.29
C GLN A 47 9.85 10.50 2.99
N THR A 48 10.75 9.94 2.21
CA THR A 48 11.83 9.08 2.72
C THR A 48 13.03 9.89 3.22
N CYS A 49 13.79 9.30 4.16
CA CYS A 49 15.00 9.90 4.73
C CYS A 49 16.28 9.57 3.94
N PHE A 50 16.17 8.86 2.82
CA PHE A 50 17.33 8.40 2.06
C PHE A 50 17.89 9.48 1.14
N LEU A 51 19.21 9.41 0.92
CA LEU A 51 19.89 10.25 -0.06
C LEU A 51 19.50 9.85 -1.49
N GLY A 52 19.68 10.78 -2.42
CA GLY A 52 19.46 10.50 -3.83
C GLY A 52 20.39 9.39 -4.35
N GLU A 53 19.91 8.62 -5.33
CA GLU A 53 20.70 7.56 -6.01
C GLU A 53 21.34 6.54 -5.03
N SER A 54 20.66 6.22 -3.92
CA SER A 54 21.13 5.28 -2.90
C SER A 54 20.90 3.82 -3.25
N PHE A 55 19.85 3.51 -4.02
CA PHE A 55 19.40 2.13 -4.26
C PHE A 55 19.55 1.71 -5.72
N ASN A 56 19.91 0.45 -5.93
CA ASN A 56 19.97 -0.17 -7.26
C ASN A 56 18.61 -0.68 -7.74
N ALA A 57 17.72 -1.04 -6.81
CA ALA A 57 16.37 -1.47 -7.13
C ALA A 57 15.38 -1.10 -6.01
N VAL A 58 14.10 -0.92 -6.38
CA VAL A 58 12.96 -0.82 -5.46
C VAL A 58 11.93 -1.86 -5.85
N ILE A 59 11.56 -2.76 -4.94
CA ILE A 59 10.50 -3.76 -5.16
C ILE A 59 9.47 -3.56 -4.05
N THR A 60 8.21 -3.34 -4.42
CA THR A 60 7.16 -3.04 -3.44
C THR A 60 5.78 -3.49 -3.88
N SER A 61 4.88 -3.58 -2.90
CA SER A 61 3.44 -3.75 -3.08
C SER A 61 2.73 -2.69 -2.24
N PRO A 62 2.41 -1.50 -2.79
CA PRO A 62 1.75 -0.47 -2.01
C PRO A 62 0.39 -0.95 -1.50
N PRO A 63 -0.13 -0.38 -0.39
CA PRO A 63 -1.50 -0.62 0.06
C PRO A 63 -2.49 -0.44 -1.10
N TYR A 64 -3.17 -1.51 -1.49
CA TYR A 64 -4.04 -1.49 -2.67
C TYR A 64 -5.24 -0.56 -2.48
N LEU A 65 -5.73 0.02 -3.58
CA LEU A 65 -6.91 0.90 -3.62
C LEU A 65 -8.24 0.13 -3.42
N ASN A 66 -8.31 -0.73 -2.41
CA ASN A 66 -9.39 -1.69 -2.20
C ASN A 66 -10.11 -1.48 -0.84
N ARG A 67 -9.89 -0.35 -0.17
CA ARG A 67 -10.47 0.00 1.15
C ARG A 67 -10.02 -0.86 2.32
N HIS A 68 -8.90 -1.58 2.20
CA HIS A 68 -8.38 -2.34 3.33
C HIS A 68 -7.62 -1.39 4.26
N ASP A 69 -8.23 -1.07 5.39
CA ASP A 69 -7.61 -0.35 6.49
C ASP A 69 -6.75 -1.32 7.32
N TYR A 70 -5.45 -1.34 7.05
CA TYR A 70 -4.51 -2.21 7.77
C TYR A 70 -4.39 -1.87 9.26
N THR A 71 -4.66 -0.63 9.68
CA THR A 71 -4.68 -0.27 11.11
C THR A 71 -5.80 -0.97 11.85
N ARG A 72 -6.90 -1.27 11.15
CA ARG A 72 -8.03 -2.03 11.70
C ARG A 72 -7.80 -3.54 11.61
N VAL A 73 -7.17 -4.02 10.54
CA VAL A 73 -6.85 -5.45 10.37
C VAL A 73 -5.88 -5.91 11.45
N TYR A 74 -4.84 -5.11 11.73
CA TYR A 74 -3.78 -5.44 12.69
C TYR A 74 -3.93 -4.72 14.04
N ILE A 75 -5.18 -4.39 14.42
CA ILE A 75 -5.44 -3.59 15.62
C ILE A 75 -4.91 -4.26 16.90
N LEU A 76 -4.96 -5.59 16.97
CA LEU A 76 -4.49 -6.33 18.14
C LEU A 76 -2.97 -6.29 18.23
N GLU A 77 -2.28 -6.52 17.12
CA GLU A 77 -0.82 -6.46 17.04
C GLU A 77 -0.31 -5.04 17.36
N LEU A 78 -0.97 -4.01 16.81
CA LEU A 78 -0.67 -2.61 17.08
C LEU A 78 -0.85 -2.27 18.56
N ALA A 79 -1.98 -2.65 19.16
CA ALA A 79 -2.28 -2.35 20.57
C ALA A 79 -1.41 -3.12 21.56
N ILE A 80 -0.88 -4.30 21.19
CA ILE A 80 0.00 -5.10 22.04
C ILE A 80 1.45 -4.62 21.96
N GLY A 81 1.94 -4.32 20.75
CA GLY A 81 3.37 -4.14 20.52
C GLY A 81 3.83 -2.71 20.25
N PHE A 82 2.95 -1.82 19.76
CA PHE A 82 3.42 -0.63 19.05
C PHE A 82 2.76 0.68 19.49
N LEU A 83 1.46 0.66 19.82
CA LEU A 83 0.68 1.87 20.11
C LEU A 83 0.02 1.76 21.48
N LYS A 84 -0.04 2.86 22.22
CA LYS A 84 -0.45 2.89 23.63
C LYS A 84 -1.86 3.42 23.86
N SER A 85 -2.49 3.97 22.83
CA SER A 85 -3.81 4.59 22.95
C SER A 85 -4.63 4.52 21.66
N ASP A 86 -5.94 4.64 21.81
CA ASP A 86 -6.87 4.76 20.69
C ASP A 86 -6.58 6.00 19.82
N ASP A 87 -6.06 7.06 20.43
CA ASP A 87 -5.67 8.28 19.71
C ASP A 87 -4.45 8.05 18.81
N GLU A 88 -3.44 7.31 19.27
CA GLU A 88 -2.29 6.93 18.44
C GLU A 88 -2.70 6.04 17.26
N ILE A 89 -3.62 5.09 17.48
CA ILE A 89 -4.18 4.25 16.41
C ILE A 89 -4.92 5.10 15.38
N LYS A 90 -5.75 6.04 15.85
CA LYS A 90 -6.53 6.94 15.01
C LYS A 90 -5.61 7.86 14.21
N GLU A 91 -4.55 8.38 14.83
CA GLU A 91 -3.55 9.21 14.17
C GLU A 91 -2.81 8.42 13.08
N LEU A 92 -2.36 7.19 13.38
CA LEU A 92 -1.74 6.31 12.39
C LEU A 92 -2.68 6.05 11.22
N ARG A 93 -3.95 5.73 11.49
CA ARG A 93 -4.99 5.51 10.46
C ARG A 93 -5.17 6.72 9.55
N TYR A 94 -5.14 7.92 10.09
CA TYR A 94 -5.28 9.14 9.30
C TYR A 94 -4.05 9.42 8.44
N LYS A 95 -2.88 8.98 8.92
CA LYS A 95 -1.60 9.15 8.23
C LYS A 95 -1.30 8.07 7.21
N THR A 96 -2.08 7.00 7.05
CA THR A 96 -1.79 6.01 6.00
C THR A 96 -1.96 6.59 4.59
N LEU A 97 -1.48 5.86 3.57
CA LEU A 97 -1.84 6.14 2.18
C LEU A 97 -3.36 6.05 2.01
N ARG A 98 -3.95 6.94 1.21
CA ARG A 98 -5.40 7.08 0.95
C ARG A 98 -6.01 5.93 0.14
N SER A 99 -5.69 4.71 0.52
CA SER A 99 -6.18 3.43 0.01
C SER A 99 -7.51 2.96 0.65
N HIS A 100 -7.92 3.63 1.74
CA HIS A 100 -9.19 3.47 2.44
C HIS A 100 -9.78 4.83 2.82
N VAL A 101 -11.06 4.88 3.19
CA VAL A 101 -11.84 6.13 3.30
C VAL A 101 -11.53 6.95 4.56
N GLU A 102 -10.97 6.32 5.58
CA GLU A 102 -10.60 6.96 6.85
C GLU A 102 -9.26 7.71 6.77
N ALA A 103 -8.40 7.37 5.80
CA ALA A 103 -7.13 8.02 5.58
C ALA A 103 -7.32 9.48 5.13
N LYS A 104 -6.44 10.37 5.57
CA LYS A 104 -6.56 11.81 5.36
C LYS A 104 -5.39 12.34 4.55
N ASN A 105 -5.59 13.51 3.96
CA ASN A 105 -4.50 14.22 3.32
C ASN A 105 -3.55 14.78 4.40
N PHE A 106 -2.26 14.49 4.28
CA PHE A 106 -1.23 14.92 5.23
C PHE A 106 -0.07 15.67 4.54
N PHE A 107 0.11 15.49 3.23
CA PHE A 107 1.22 16.06 2.47
C PHE A 107 0.70 17.01 1.39
N THR A 108 1.45 18.08 1.13
CA THR A 108 1.22 18.89 -0.07
C THR A 108 1.68 18.11 -1.29
N CYS A 109 0.88 18.15 -2.36
CA CYS A 109 1.11 17.37 -3.57
C CYS A 109 1.54 18.26 -4.74
N ASP A 110 2.67 18.94 -4.59
CA ASP A 110 3.13 19.92 -5.57
C ASP A 110 3.58 19.25 -6.88
N GLY A 111 3.09 19.78 -7.99
CA GLY A 111 3.40 19.31 -9.33
C GLY A 111 2.56 18.13 -9.82
N TYR A 112 1.70 17.55 -8.97
CA TYR A 112 0.77 16.52 -9.40
C TYR A 112 -0.24 17.08 -10.40
N LYS A 113 -0.34 16.41 -11.55
CA LYS A 113 -1.36 16.68 -12.57
C LYS A 113 -2.23 15.46 -12.68
N GLU A 114 -3.48 15.58 -12.23
CA GLU A 114 -4.46 14.49 -12.28
C GLU A 114 -4.58 13.94 -13.72
N PRO A 115 -4.28 12.64 -13.95
CA PRO A 115 -4.33 12.03 -15.28
C PRO A 115 -5.71 12.16 -15.93
N ILE A 116 -5.74 12.34 -17.24
CA ILE A 116 -7.00 12.52 -18.01
C ILE A 116 -7.90 11.28 -17.84
N GLU A 117 -7.33 10.09 -17.91
CA GLU A 117 -8.06 8.85 -17.70
C GLU A 117 -8.74 8.79 -16.32
N LEU A 118 -8.03 9.20 -15.27
CA LEU A 118 -8.57 9.29 -13.93
C LEU A 118 -9.74 10.28 -13.86
N LYS A 119 -9.60 11.48 -14.46
CA LYS A 119 -10.69 12.47 -14.54
C LYS A 119 -11.96 11.89 -15.13
N GLU A 120 -11.83 11.16 -16.24
CA GLU A 120 -12.99 10.56 -16.91
C GLU A 120 -13.62 9.42 -16.10
N ILE A 121 -12.79 8.62 -15.41
CA ILE A 121 -13.28 7.60 -14.47
C ILE A 121 -14.05 8.25 -13.32
N ILE A 122 -13.51 9.32 -12.72
CA ILE A 122 -14.17 10.01 -11.61
C ILE A 122 -15.51 10.63 -12.08
N LYS A 123 -15.56 11.29 -13.24
CA LYS A 123 -16.82 11.81 -13.81
C LYS A 123 -17.87 10.72 -13.98
N LYS A 124 -17.47 9.51 -14.39
CA LYS A 124 -18.39 8.36 -14.50
C LYS A 124 -18.86 7.87 -13.13
N LEU A 125 -17.96 7.83 -12.14
CA LEU A 125 -18.27 7.42 -10.77
C LEU A 125 -19.20 8.41 -10.06
N GLU A 126 -19.03 9.71 -10.28
CA GLU A 126 -19.89 10.78 -9.72
C GLU A 126 -21.36 10.63 -10.17
N LYS A 127 -21.60 9.99 -11.33
CA LYS A 127 -22.95 9.67 -11.83
C LYS A 127 -23.53 8.37 -11.28
N LYS A 128 -22.77 7.57 -10.50
CA LYS A 128 -23.23 6.31 -9.91
C LYS A 128 -23.71 6.51 -8.48
N SER A 129 -24.67 5.68 -8.07
CA SER A 129 -25.00 5.53 -6.65
C SER A 129 -23.93 4.66 -5.99
N LEU A 130 -23.02 5.29 -5.26
CA LEU A 130 -21.96 4.62 -4.50
C LEU A 130 -22.39 4.46 -3.04
N PRO A 131 -22.14 3.30 -2.39
CA PRO A 131 -22.47 3.10 -0.98
C PRO A 131 -21.79 4.10 -0.03
N ASN A 132 -20.62 4.61 -0.43
CA ASN A 132 -19.91 5.66 0.28
C ASN A 132 -19.33 6.66 -0.74
N LYS A 133 -19.77 7.91 -0.70
CA LYS A 133 -19.29 8.98 -1.61
C LYS A 133 -17.83 9.35 -1.38
N GLN A 134 -17.28 9.11 -0.19
CA GLN A 134 -15.86 9.35 0.13
C GLN A 134 -14.92 8.44 -0.68
N VAL A 135 -15.44 7.41 -1.35
CA VAL A 135 -14.66 6.60 -2.30
C VAL A 135 -14.07 7.47 -3.41
N ILE A 136 -14.76 8.50 -3.88
CA ILE A 136 -14.25 9.40 -4.94
C ILE A 136 -13.02 10.18 -4.45
N SER A 137 -13.11 10.77 -3.25
CA SER A 137 -11.98 11.49 -2.64
C SER A 137 -10.82 10.57 -2.31
N MET A 138 -11.11 9.34 -1.86
CA MET A 138 -10.11 8.30 -1.61
C MET A 138 -9.38 7.93 -2.91
N ILE A 139 -10.09 7.69 -4.02
CA ILE A 139 -9.48 7.34 -5.31
C ILE A 139 -8.57 8.47 -5.79
N ARG A 140 -9.04 9.74 -5.78
CA ARG A 140 -8.19 10.89 -6.15
C ARG A 140 -6.95 10.97 -5.26
N GLY A 141 -7.17 10.89 -3.95
CA GLY A 141 -6.10 10.99 -2.96
C GLY A 141 -5.08 9.85 -3.03
N TYR A 142 -5.49 8.64 -3.43
CA TYR A 142 -4.58 7.54 -3.64
C TYR A 142 -3.55 7.85 -4.74
N PHE A 143 -3.99 8.40 -5.87
CA PHE A 143 -3.07 8.73 -6.97
C PHE A 143 -2.18 9.93 -6.67
N GLU A 144 -2.67 10.91 -5.90
CA GLU A 144 -1.84 11.99 -5.34
C GLU A 144 -0.76 11.44 -4.40
N ASP A 145 -1.14 10.56 -3.48
CA ASP A 145 -0.21 9.94 -2.55
C ASP A 145 0.82 9.06 -3.29
N MET A 146 0.38 8.28 -4.27
CA MET A 146 1.27 7.45 -5.08
C MET A 146 2.19 8.28 -5.97
N TYR A 147 1.78 9.46 -6.43
CA TYR A 147 2.69 10.40 -7.10
C TYR A 147 3.82 10.84 -6.16
N LEU A 148 3.53 11.15 -4.89
CA LEU A 148 4.56 11.49 -3.91
C LEU A 148 5.49 10.30 -3.63
N VAL A 149 4.94 9.10 -3.49
CA VAL A 149 5.74 7.86 -3.35
C VAL A 149 6.65 7.67 -4.57
N LEU A 150 6.12 7.80 -5.79
CA LEU A 150 6.90 7.63 -7.01
C LEU A 150 8.00 8.70 -7.14
N LYS A 151 7.72 9.95 -6.72
CA LYS A 151 8.72 11.02 -6.70
C LYS A 151 9.88 10.68 -5.76
N GLU A 152 9.58 10.14 -4.59
CA GLU A 152 10.60 9.66 -3.65
C GLU A 152 11.37 8.46 -4.21
N VAL A 153 10.69 7.51 -4.85
CA VAL A 153 11.32 6.36 -5.51
C VAL A 153 12.30 6.82 -6.61
N VAL A 154 11.89 7.78 -7.46
CA VAL A 154 12.76 8.37 -8.49
C VAL A 154 13.96 9.07 -7.89
N LYS A 155 13.79 9.77 -6.76
CA LYS A 155 14.89 10.43 -6.05
C LYS A 155 15.94 9.42 -5.59
N VAL A 156 15.51 8.33 -4.96
CA VAL A 156 16.42 7.40 -4.25
C VAL A 156 17.01 6.32 -5.14
N ILE A 157 16.42 6.06 -6.32
CA ILE A 157 16.94 5.07 -7.26
C ILE A 157 18.12 5.63 -8.06
N LYS A 158 19.17 4.83 -8.24
CA LYS A 158 20.30 5.15 -9.14
C LYS A 158 19.81 5.25 -10.59
N ARG A 159 20.52 6.04 -11.41
CA ARG A 159 20.33 6.01 -12.87
C ARG A 159 20.50 4.58 -13.39
N GLY A 160 19.54 4.12 -14.20
CA GLY A 160 19.51 2.74 -14.70
C GLY A 160 19.09 1.70 -13.66
N GLY A 161 18.70 2.11 -12.45
CA GLY A 161 18.11 1.21 -11.46
C GLY A 161 16.69 0.80 -11.81
N PHE A 162 16.23 -0.30 -11.22
CA PHE A 162 14.95 -0.92 -11.54
C PHE A 162 13.90 -0.67 -10.46
N THR A 163 12.65 -0.50 -10.85
CA THR A 163 11.54 -0.44 -9.90
C THR A 163 10.46 -1.44 -10.31
N ALA A 164 9.92 -2.16 -9.33
CA ALA A 164 8.87 -3.16 -9.53
C ALA A 164 7.75 -2.94 -8.51
N PHE A 165 6.53 -2.77 -9.02
CA PHE A 165 5.33 -2.54 -8.22
C PHE A 165 4.34 -3.68 -8.45
N VAL A 166 4.07 -4.44 -7.38
CA VAL A 166 2.98 -5.41 -7.37
C VAL A 166 1.72 -4.66 -6.98
N ILE A 167 0.77 -4.55 -7.90
CA ILE A 167 -0.46 -3.77 -7.73
C ILE A 167 -1.65 -4.52 -8.30
N GLY A 168 -2.85 -4.15 -7.88
CA GLY A 168 -4.10 -4.74 -8.36
C GLY A 168 -5.09 -3.68 -8.79
N ASP A 169 -5.67 -3.88 -9.97
CA ASP A 169 -6.79 -3.09 -10.45
C ASP A 169 -8.05 -3.34 -9.64
N VAL A 170 -8.91 -2.33 -9.60
CA VAL A 170 -10.09 -2.32 -8.73
C VAL A 170 -11.33 -1.85 -9.49
N ARG A 171 -12.50 -2.23 -8.97
CA ARG A 171 -13.79 -1.77 -9.50
C ARG A 171 -14.62 -1.09 -8.42
N TYR A 172 -15.18 0.06 -8.76
CA TYR A 172 -16.15 0.77 -7.92
C TYR A 172 -17.40 1.11 -8.74
N GLY A 173 -18.59 0.82 -8.20
CA GLY A 173 -19.84 1.06 -8.94
C GLY A 173 -19.90 0.37 -10.32
N GLY A 174 -19.21 -0.76 -10.47
CA GLY A 174 -19.05 -1.50 -11.73
C GLY A 174 -18.01 -0.91 -12.71
N ILE A 175 -17.46 0.27 -12.43
CA ILE A 175 -16.46 0.94 -13.26
C ILE A 175 -15.06 0.45 -12.88
N LEU A 176 -14.29 0.03 -13.88
CA LEU A 176 -12.88 -0.34 -13.73
C LEU A 176 -12.03 0.89 -13.48
N ILE A 177 -11.11 0.77 -12.53
CA ILE A 177 -10.01 1.69 -12.30
C ILE A 177 -8.73 0.90 -12.60
N PRO A 178 -8.10 1.13 -13.77
CA PRO A 178 -6.84 0.49 -14.14
C PRO A 178 -5.71 1.19 -13.37
N VAL A 179 -5.46 0.70 -12.15
CA VAL A 179 -4.49 1.29 -11.23
C VAL A 179 -3.09 1.18 -11.83
N SER A 180 -2.77 0.06 -12.50
CA SER A 180 -1.48 -0.10 -13.18
C SER A 180 -1.23 0.96 -14.23
N ASP A 181 -2.19 1.17 -15.13
CA ASP A 181 -2.00 2.02 -16.29
C ASP A 181 -1.88 3.49 -15.88
N ILE A 182 -2.69 3.90 -14.90
CA ILE A 182 -2.62 5.25 -14.33
C ILE A 182 -1.27 5.46 -13.62
N LEU A 183 -0.78 4.49 -12.83
CA LEU A 183 0.53 4.60 -12.17
C LEU A 183 1.69 4.57 -13.17
N ILE A 184 1.58 3.80 -14.26
CA ILE A 184 2.55 3.84 -15.37
C ILE A 184 2.60 5.27 -15.95
N GLY A 185 1.45 5.86 -16.27
CA GLY A 185 1.38 7.23 -16.77
C GLY A 185 2.03 8.26 -15.83
N ILE A 186 1.75 8.16 -14.52
CA ILE A 186 2.37 9.02 -13.50
C ILE A 186 3.88 8.79 -13.43
N SER A 187 4.33 7.54 -13.41
CA SER A 187 5.75 7.19 -13.33
C SER A 187 6.54 7.70 -14.53
N ASN A 188 5.97 7.60 -15.74
CA ASN A 188 6.57 8.12 -16.96
C ASN A 188 6.73 9.65 -16.90
N SER A 189 5.75 10.37 -16.35
CA SER A 189 5.84 11.82 -16.17
C SER A 189 6.94 12.25 -15.18
N LEU A 190 7.39 11.33 -14.32
CA LEU A 190 8.46 11.53 -13.35
C LEU A 190 9.83 11.05 -13.86
N GLY A 191 9.93 10.57 -15.10
CA GLY A 191 11.19 10.14 -15.72
C GLY A 191 11.52 8.66 -15.58
N LEU A 192 10.60 7.83 -15.07
CA LEU A 192 10.71 6.37 -15.21
C LEU A 192 10.31 5.95 -16.63
N SER A 193 10.76 4.77 -17.03
CA SER A 193 10.38 4.16 -18.30
C SER A 193 9.81 2.77 -18.03
N HIS A 194 8.52 2.61 -18.30
CA HIS A 194 7.86 1.31 -18.21
C HIS A 194 8.51 0.29 -19.16
N GLN A 195 8.87 -0.88 -18.62
CA GLN A 195 9.50 -1.97 -19.37
C GLN A 195 8.50 -3.07 -19.70
N GLU A 196 7.77 -3.55 -18.69
CA GLU A 196 6.84 -4.66 -18.86
C GLU A 196 5.77 -4.67 -17.76
N THR A 197 4.66 -5.36 -18.03
CA THR A 197 3.63 -5.67 -17.05
C THR A 197 3.46 -7.19 -17.00
N ILE A 198 3.79 -7.79 -15.86
CA ILE A 198 3.65 -9.24 -15.65
C ILE A 198 2.36 -9.53 -14.88
N VAL A 199 1.47 -10.32 -15.47
CA VAL A 199 0.20 -10.71 -14.84
C VAL A 199 0.42 -11.92 -13.93
N ALA A 200 0.60 -11.68 -12.63
CA ALA A 200 0.80 -12.76 -11.65
C ALA A 200 -0.46 -13.61 -11.40
N ARG A 201 -1.65 -13.00 -11.40
CA ARG A 201 -2.92 -13.69 -11.18
C ARG A 201 -4.10 -12.95 -11.78
N PHE A 202 -4.88 -13.64 -12.61
CA PHE A 202 -6.17 -13.15 -13.07
C PHE A 202 -7.28 -13.60 -12.10
N ARG A 203 -7.98 -12.66 -11.47
CA ARG A 203 -9.23 -12.93 -10.73
C ARG A 203 -10.38 -12.25 -11.46
N GLY A 204 -11.23 -13.03 -12.11
CA GLY A 204 -12.39 -12.56 -12.90
C GLY A 204 -13.43 -11.73 -12.13
N ASN A 205 -13.26 -11.57 -10.81
CA ASN A 205 -14.11 -10.71 -9.98
C ASN A 205 -13.76 -9.21 -10.12
N SER A 206 -12.62 -8.89 -10.75
CA SER A 206 -12.14 -7.53 -10.96
C SER A 206 -11.94 -7.15 -12.43
N CYS A 207 -12.03 -8.06 -13.41
CA CYS A 207 -11.91 -7.71 -14.84
C CYS A 207 -12.64 -8.69 -15.80
N ILE A 208 -13.37 -8.07 -16.75
CA ILE A 208 -13.87 -8.55 -18.07
C ILE A 208 -15.12 -9.45 -18.09
N LYS A 209 -16.24 -8.87 -18.53
CA LYS A 209 -16.89 -9.29 -19.78
C LYS A 209 -16.65 -8.18 -20.80
#